data_AF-A0A3A9SUE4-F1
#
_entry.id   AF-A0A3A9SUE4-F1
#
_cell.length_a   1.000
_cell.length_b   1.000
_cell.length_c   1.000
_cell.angle_alpha   90.00
_cell.angle_beta   90.00
_cell.angle_gamma   90.00
#
_symmetry.space_group_name_H-M   'P 1'
#
loop_
_entity.id
_entity.type
_entity.pdbx_description
1 polymer ?
#
loop_
_entity_poly.entity_id
_entity_poly.type
_entity_poly.pdbx_seq_one_letter_code
_entity_poly.pdbx_strand_id
1 'polypeptide(L)'
;MHLFGEPVFDLLSFIVGAAALLIAAWQFVAWFRDRKKDAKKDKNILQAHESANDYLKEMKEDIREASKATKDIHKILSDGTEVLQQSFNKLGEINGDASLSEEKRISENDKYLAKITDVVSKLAQAEGLDKIQKFIAKDDSILISNIASFPEATQSIILKMVDIKKGCVSDYNSFVTHLKGTTEAYNSLKYTGGPGLMKLGEQYNDAINDMNKLTSGMGDLASCYDTIDQIIQ
;
A
#
# COMPACT_ATOMS: atom_id res chain seq x y z
N MET A 1 22.30 -82.19 -36.63
CA MET A 1 21.93 -80.80 -36.28
C MET A 1 22.22 -80.59 -34.80
N HIS A 2 23.47 -80.28 -34.45
CA HIS A 2 23.86 -79.74 -33.14
C HIS A 2 24.96 -78.72 -33.42
N LEU A 3 24.53 -77.54 -33.84
CA LEU A 3 25.38 -76.37 -33.98
C LEU A 3 24.85 -75.38 -32.95
N PHE A 4 25.76 -74.76 -32.19
CA PHE A 4 25.55 -73.97 -30.96
C PHE A 4 25.70 -74.78 -29.67
N GLY A 5 26.95 -74.86 -29.21
CA GLY A 5 27.34 -75.42 -27.92
C GLY A 5 27.04 -74.48 -26.75
N GLU A 6 26.81 -75.10 -25.59
CA GLU A 6 26.57 -74.51 -24.26
C GLU A 6 27.31 -73.19 -23.95
N PRO A 7 28.60 -72.97 -24.29
CA PRO A 7 29.28 -71.70 -23.97
C PRO A 7 28.70 -70.45 -24.66
N VAL A 8 28.02 -70.60 -25.80
CA VAL A 8 27.39 -69.46 -26.50
C VAL A 8 26.10 -69.03 -25.79
N PHE A 9 25.38 -69.99 -25.21
CA PHE A 9 24.15 -69.73 -24.47
C PHE A 9 24.44 -69.07 -23.10
N ASP A 10 25.52 -69.48 -22.44
CA ASP A 10 25.99 -68.85 -21.20
C ASP A 10 26.46 -67.41 -21.42
N LEU A 11 27.18 -67.14 -22.52
CA LEU A 11 27.59 -65.79 -22.87
C LEU A 11 26.39 -64.89 -23.22
N LEU A 12 25.42 -65.41 -23.96
CA LEU A 12 24.19 -64.68 -24.30
C LEU A 12 23.33 -64.39 -23.06
N SER A 13 23.17 -65.35 -22.16
CA SER A 13 22.42 -65.16 -20.92
C SER A 13 23.10 -64.13 -20.00
N PHE A 14 24.43 -64.12 -19.95
CA PHE A 14 25.20 -63.10 -19.25
C PHE A 14 25.02 -61.70 -19.86
N ILE A 15 25.09 -61.58 -21.20
CA ILE A 15 24.90 -60.31 -21.90
C ILE A 15 23.47 -59.77 -21.69
N VAL A 16 22.46 -60.64 -21.79
CA VAL A 16 21.06 -60.26 -21.56
C VAL A 16 20.84 -59.85 -20.10
N GLY A 17 21.42 -60.58 -19.14
CA GLY A 17 21.37 -60.21 -17.71
C GLY A 17 22.05 -58.87 -17.41
N ALA A 18 23.22 -58.62 -18.00
CA ALA A 18 23.93 -57.35 -17.87
C ALA A 18 23.15 -56.18 -18.50
N ALA A 19 22.56 -56.39 -19.67
CA ALA A 19 21.72 -55.39 -20.33
C ALA A 19 20.46 -55.06 -19.50
N ALA A 20 19.80 -56.07 -18.93
CA ALA A 20 18.64 -55.87 -18.06
C ALA A 20 19.00 -55.05 -16.80
N LEU A 21 20.16 -55.33 -16.18
CA LEU A 21 20.66 -54.56 -15.04
C LEU A 21 20.96 -53.10 -15.40
N LEU A 22 21.56 -52.85 -16.57
CA LEU A 22 21.85 -51.49 -17.04
C LEU A 22 20.56 -50.70 -17.31
N ILE A 23 19.54 -51.34 -17.89
CA ILE A 23 18.23 -50.72 -18.14
C ILE A 23 17.54 -50.38 -16.82
N ALA A 24 17.54 -51.30 -15.85
CA ALA A 24 16.95 -51.08 -14.53
C ALA A 24 17.66 -49.95 -13.77
N ALA A 25 19.00 -49.90 -13.84
CA ALA A 25 19.79 -48.83 -13.23
C ALA A 25 19.48 -47.47 -13.87
N TRP A 26 19.35 -47.42 -15.20
CA TRP A 26 18.98 -46.19 -15.92
C TRP A 26 17.57 -45.69 -15.55
N GLN A 27 16.59 -46.59 -15.48
CA GLN A 27 15.22 -46.25 -15.05
C GLN A 27 15.18 -45.74 -13.60
N PHE A 28 15.94 -46.36 -12.70
CA PHE A 28 16.06 -45.91 -11.31
C PHE A 28 16.68 -44.51 -11.19
N VAL A 29 17.74 -44.22 -11.94
CA VAL A 29 18.39 -42.89 -11.96
C VAL A 29 17.45 -41.83 -12.54
N ALA A 30 16.69 -42.15 -13.59
CA ALA A 30 15.69 -41.24 -14.16
C ALA A 30 14.58 -40.93 -13.14
N TRP A 31 14.01 -41.96 -12.50
CA TRP A 31 13.00 -41.81 -11.46
C TRP A 31 13.50 -41.01 -10.25
N PHE A 32 14.73 -41.26 -9.79
CA PHE A 32 15.31 -40.55 -8.65
C PHE A 32 15.60 -39.08 -8.97
N ARG A 33 16.00 -38.77 -10.21
CA ARG A 33 16.17 -37.39 -10.68
C ARG A 33 14.83 -36.65 -10.73
N ASP A 34 13.76 -37.32 -11.14
CA ASP A 34 12.40 -36.76 -11.17
C ASP A 34 11.90 -36.48 -9.76
N ARG A 35 12.00 -37.45 -8.86
CA ARG A 35 11.71 -37.30 -7.41
C ARG A 35 12.49 -36.15 -6.76
N LYS A 36 13.76 -35.95 -7.14
CA LYS A 36 14.57 -34.81 -6.65
C LYS A 36 14.09 -33.46 -7.19
N LYS A 37 13.60 -33.42 -8.43
CA LYS A 37 13.02 -32.19 -9.02
C LYS A 37 11.71 -31.85 -8.33
N ASP A 38 10.85 -32.84 -8.11
CA ASP A 38 9.58 -32.67 -7.41
C ASP A 38 9.81 -32.22 -5.97
N ALA A 39 10.68 -32.89 -5.21
CA ALA A 39 11.00 -32.48 -3.84
C ALA A 39 11.62 -31.07 -3.75
N LYS A 40 12.42 -30.66 -4.74
CA LYS A 40 12.99 -29.30 -4.80
C LYS A 40 11.91 -28.27 -5.19
N LYS A 41 11.00 -28.63 -6.09
CA LYS A 41 9.86 -27.81 -6.49
C LYS A 41 8.92 -27.60 -5.31
N ASP A 42 8.61 -28.65 -4.57
CA ASP A 42 7.75 -28.60 -3.38
C ASP A 42 8.37 -27.74 -2.26
N LYS A 43 9.68 -27.88 -2.03
CA LYS A 43 10.40 -27.03 -1.07
C LYS A 43 10.39 -25.55 -1.48
N ASN A 44 10.57 -25.26 -2.76
CA ASN A 44 10.52 -23.89 -3.27
C ASN A 44 9.11 -23.29 -3.17
N ILE A 45 8.07 -24.08 -3.43
CA ILE A 45 6.67 -23.67 -3.29
C ILE A 45 6.34 -23.39 -1.82
N LEU A 46 6.78 -24.26 -0.90
CA LEU A 46 6.58 -24.06 0.54
C LEU A 46 7.27 -22.78 1.02
N GLN A 47 8.53 -22.56 0.64
CA GLN A 47 9.27 -21.35 1.01
C GLN A 47 8.63 -20.07 0.41
N ALA A 48 8.15 -20.14 -0.83
CA ALA A 48 7.41 -19.05 -1.47
C ALA A 48 6.11 -18.74 -0.72
N HIS A 49 5.37 -19.78 -0.31
CA HIS A 49 4.13 -19.64 0.43
C HIS A 49 4.36 -19.06 1.84
N GLU A 50 5.37 -19.54 2.56
CA GLU A 50 5.78 -19.00 3.87
C GLU A 50 6.18 -17.52 3.76
N SER A 51 7.03 -17.18 2.77
CA SER A 51 7.45 -15.81 2.54
C SER A 51 6.28 -14.88 2.22
N ALA A 52 5.31 -15.34 1.43
CA ALA A 52 4.14 -14.54 1.09
C ALA A 52 3.16 -14.40 2.28
N ASN A 53 3.01 -15.44 3.11
CA ASN A 53 2.22 -15.36 4.34
C ASN A 53 2.82 -14.42 5.37
N ASP A 54 4.14 -14.43 5.55
CA ASP A 54 4.81 -13.50 6.46
C ASP A 54 4.69 -12.06 5.95
N TYR A 55 4.81 -11.85 4.64
CA TYR A 55 4.57 -10.56 4.01
C TYR A 55 3.14 -10.06 4.22
N LEU A 56 2.12 -10.94 4.08
CA LEU A 56 0.73 -10.60 4.38
C LEU A 56 0.57 -10.17 5.84
N LYS A 57 1.11 -10.91 6.81
CA LYS A 57 1.04 -10.54 8.23
C LYS A 57 1.65 -9.17 8.51
N GLU A 58 2.78 -8.87 7.89
CA GLU A 58 3.43 -7.56 8.02
C GLU A 58 2.55 -6.46 7.40
N MET A 59 2.00 -6.70 6.20
CA MET A 59 1.05 -5.77 5.57
C MET A 59 -0.18 -5.49 6.45
N LYS A 60 -0.70 -6.47 7.19
CA LYS A 60 -1.84 -6.26 8.10
C LYS A 60 -1.57 -5.14 9.07
N GLU A 61 -0.42 -5.21 9.72
CA GLU A 61 -0.05 -4.28 10.75
C GLU A 61 0.22 -2.89 10.16
N ASP A 62 0.89 -2.83 9.00
CA ASP A 62 1.10 -1.57 8.29
C ASP A 62 -0.22 -0.92 7.84
N ILE A 63 -1.17 -1.71 7.30
CA ILE A 63 -2.51 -1.22 6.94
C ILE A 63 -3.22 -0.67 8.18
N ARG A 64 -3.12 -1.37 9.32
CA ARG A 64 -3.74 -0.95 10.58
C ARG A 64 -3.16 0.37 11.08
N GLU A 65 -1.83 0.50 11.06
CA GLU A 65 -1.14 1.74 11.44
C GLU A 65 -1.45 2.89 10.49
N ALA A 66 -1.39 2.67 9.18
CA ALA A 66 -1.71 3.66 8.16
C ALA A 66 -3.18 4.08 8.23
N SER A 67 -4.11 3.14 8.45
CA SER A 67 -5.53 3.44 8.63
C SER A 67 -5.76 4.31 9.87
N LYS A 68 -5.10 4.01 11.00
CA LYS A 68 -5.17 4.88 12.17
C LYS A 68 -4.63 6.28 11.86
N ALA A 69 -3.47 6.36 11.21
CA ALA A 69 -2.86 7.62 10.82
C ALA A 69 -3.76 8.47 9.91
N THR A 70 -4.38 7.86 8.90
CA THR A 70 -5.33 8.58 8.01
C THR A 70 -6.52 9.14 8.79
N LYS A 71 -7.08 8.38 9.75
CA LYS A 71 -8.17 8.87 10.61
C LYS A 71 -7.74 10.02 11.50
N ASP A 72 -6.55 9.95 12.09
CA ASP A 72 -6.02 11.03 12.94
C ASP A 72 -5.82 12.32 12.12
N ILE A 73 -5.27 12.21 10.89
CA ILE A 73 -5.11 13.36 9.98
C ILE A 73 -6.47 13.88 9.51
N HIS A 74 -7.39 12.99 9.14
CA HIS A 74 -8.74 13.35 8.74
C HIS A 74 -9.44 14.15 9.84
N LYS A 75 -9.28 13.74 11.10
CA LYS A 75 -9.80 14.50 12.24
C LYS A 75 -9.19 15.90 12.34
N ILE A 76 -7.87 16.05 12.19
CA ILE A 76 -7.22 17.37 12.19
C ILE A 76 -7.79 18.25 11.06
N LEU A 77 -7.97 17.68 9.86
CA LEU A 77 -8.56 18.39 8.72
C LEU A 77 -10.02 18.79 8.97
N SER A 78 -10.82 17.88 9.52
CA SER A 78 -12.23 18.13 9.86
C SER A 78 -12.34 19.23 10.92
N ASP A 79 -11.62 19.10 12.04
CA ASP A 79 -11.59 20.10 13.12
C ASP A 79 -11.09 21.45 12.59
N GLY A 80 -10.10 21.45 11.70
CA GLY A 80 -9.58 22.64 11.05
C GLY A 80 -10.55 23.30 10.08
N THR A 81 -11.47 22.54 9.46
CA THR A 81 -12.44 23.08 8.47
C THR A 81 -13.33 24.13 9.09
N GLU A 82 -13.87 23.85 10.27
CA GLU A 82 -14.73 24.81 10.98
C GLU A 82 -13.93 26.08 11.36
N VAL A 83 -12.71 25.90 11.87
CA VAL A 83 -11.83 27.01 12.24
C VAL A 83 -11.47 27.88 11.04
N LEU A 84 -11.14 27.26 9.90
CA LEU A 84 -10.82 27.97 8.67
C LEU A 84 -12.03 28.69 8.11
N GLN A 85 -13.20 28.04 8.06
CA GLN A 85 -14.42 28.67 7.56
C GLN A 85 -14.82 29.89 8.41
N GLN A 86 -14.79 29.76 9.73
CA GLN A 86 -15.05 30.87 10.64
C GLN A 86 -14.03 32.00 10.46
N SER A 87 -12.75 31.65 10.26
CA SER A 87 -11.68 32.63 10.07
C SER A 87 -11.80 33.35 8.73
N PHE A 88 -12.14 32.65 7.64
CA PHE A 88 -12.37 33.27 6.32
C PHE A 88 -13.56 34.21 6.32
N ASN A 89 -14.68 33.80 6.92
CA ASN A 89 -15.86 34.66 7.04
C ASN A 89 -15.50 35.95 7.79
N LYS A 90 -14.78 35.83 8.92
CA LYS A 90 -14.39 37.00 9.71
C LYS A 90 -13.38 37.88 9.01
N LEU A 91 -12.38 37.32 8.34
CA LEU A 91 -11.44 38.08 7.52
C LEU A 91 -12.15 38.82 6.37
N GLY A 92 -13.18 38.21 5.78
CA GLY A 92 -14.04 38.86 4.79
C GLY A 92 -14.83 40.04 5.37
N GLU A 93 -15.48 39.85 6.52
CA GLU A 93 -16.21 40.91 7.23
C GLU A 93 -15.28 42.07 7.61
N ILE A 94 -14.10 41.78 8.19
CA ILE A 94 -13.12 42.77 8.63
C ILE A 94 -12.63 43.61 7.45
N ASN A 95 -12.32 42.98 6.31
CA ASN A 95 -11.84 43.69 5.13
C ASN A 95 -12.94 44.47 4.40
N GLY A 96 -14.21 44.09 4.57
CA GLY A 96 -15.36 44.81 4.03
C GLY A 96 -15.88 45.95 4.91
N ASP A 97 -15.52 45.99 6.18
CA ASP A 97 -15.99 47.00 7.12
C ASP A 97 -15.18 48.30 7.05
N ALA A 98 -15.74 49.28 6.34
CA ALA A 98 -15.15 50.61 6.21
C ALA A 98 -15.16 51.44 7.52
N SER A 99 -15.87 51.00 8.56
CA SER A 99 -15.92 51.70 9.86
C SER A 99 -14.74 51.34 10.77
N LEU A 100 -14.02 50.26 10.49
CA LEU A 100 -12.84 49.86 11.25
C LEU A 100 -11.64 50.76 10.92
N SER A 101 -10.99 51.28 11.97
CA SER A 101 -9.66 51.89 11.82
C SER A 101 -8.65 50.85 11.34
N GLU A 102 -7.62 51.33 10.66
CA GLU A 102 -6.56 50.47 10.11
C GLU A 102 -5.90 49.61 11.20
N GLU A 103 -5.59 50.21 12.35
CA GLU A 103 -4.99 49.49 13.49
C GLU A 103 -5.88 48.37 14.03
N LYS A 104 -7.20 48.62 14.11
CA LYS A 104 -8.15 47.60 14.59
C LYS A 104 -8.32 46.49 13.56
N ARG A 105 -8.30 46.83 12.27
CA ARG A 105 -8.36 45.88 11.16
C ARG A 105 -7.16 44.95 11.16
N ILE A 106 -5.96 45.49 11.32
CA ILE A 106 -4.71 44.72 11.42
C ILE A 106 -4.78 43.78 12.63
N SER A 107 -5.12 44.30 13.81
CA SER A 107 -5.18 43.49 15.04
C SER A 107 -6.20 42.35 14.95
N GLU A 108 -7.36 42.58 14.36
CA GLU A 108 -8.37 41.51 14.17
C GLU A 108 -7.91 40.51 13.10
N ASN A 109 -7.33 40.97 11.99
CA ASN A 109 -6.77 40.09 10.96
C ASN A 109 -5.69 39.15 11.53
N ASP A 110 -4.77 39.66 12.35
CA ASP A 110 -3.72 38.88 12.99
C ASP A 110 -4.28 37.73 13.84
N LYS A 111 -5.36 37.97 14.58
CA LYS A 111 -6.03 36.97 15.41
C LYS A 111 -6.58 35.80 14.58
N TYR A 112 -7.22 36.08 13.45
CA TYR A 112 -7.78 35.03 12.59
C TYR A 112 -6.71 34.35 11.75
N LEU A 113 -5.68 35.08 11.30
CA LEU A 113 -4.49 34.48 10.68
C LEU A 113 -3.75 33.54 11.64
N ALA A 114 -3.67 33.86 12.94
CA ALA A 114 -3.08 32.98 13.93
C ALA A 114 -3.84 31.64 14.07
N LYS A 115 -5.18 31.67 14.01
CA LYS A 115 -6.00 30.44 14.00
C LYS A 115 -5.74 29.58 12.77
N ILE A 116 -5.64 30.20 11.59
CA ILE A 116 -5.30 29.50 10.34
C ILE A 116 -3.89 28.89 10.47
N THR A 117 -2.95 29.63 11.04
CA THR A 117 -1.56 29.18 11.29
C THR A 117 -1.54 27.93 12.16
N ASP A 118 -2.33 27.90 13.24
CA ASP A 118 -2.43 26.75 14.14
C ASP A 118 -2.94 25.50 13.41
N VAL A 119 -3.99 25.62 12.59
CA VAL A 119 -4.51 24.51 11.77
C VAL A 119 -3.45 23.97 10.81
N VAL A 120 -2.80 24.85 10.05
CA VAL A 120 -1.75 24.47 9.09
C VAL A 120 -0.56 23.84 9.81
N SER A 121 -0.18 24.35 10.98
CA SER A 121 0.93 23.81 11.77
C SER A 121 0.64 22.42 12.30
N LYS A 122 -0.58 22.16 12.79
CA LYS A 122 -1.02 20.83 13.23
C LYS A 122 -0.98 19.81 12.09
N LEU A 123 -1.35 20.22 10.88
CA LEU A 123 -1.27 19.36 9.70
C LEU A 123 0.18 19.06 9.30
N ALA A 124 1.04 20.08 9.31
CA ALA A 124 2.46 19.91 9.00
C ALA A 124 3.19 19.01 10.01
N GLN A 125 2.74 19.00 11.26
CA GLN A 125 3.29 18.19 12.35
C GLN A 125 2.61 16.83 12.50
N ALA A 126 1.66 16.48 11.63
CA ALA A 126 0.94 15.22 11.77
C ALA A 126 1.88 14.02 11.54
N GLU A 127 2.30 13.38 12.63
CA GLU A 127 3.21 12.22 12.63
C GLU A 127 2.69 11.04 11.77
N GLY A 128 1.38 11.01 11.51
CA GLY A 128 0.74 9.99 10.68
C GLY A 128 1.19 9.97 9.21
N LEU A 129 1.71 11.08 8.66
CA LEU A 129 2.06 11.17 7.24
C LEU A 129 3.19 10.21 6.84
N ASP A 130 4.19 10.05 7.71
CA ASP A 130 5.31 9.14 7.49
C ASP A 130 4.85 7.68 7.47
N LYS A 131 3.90 7.30 8.34
CA LYS A 131 3.34 5.94 8.38
C LYS A 131 2.58 5.60 7.11
N ILE A 132 1.76 6.54 6.63
CA ILE A 132 1.04 6.38 5.37
C ILE A 132 2.05 6.26 4.21
N GLN A 133 3.06 7.14 4.18
CA GLN A 133 4.10 7.12 3.16
C GLN A 133 4.87 5.80 3.13
N LYS A 134 5.26 5.28 4.29
CA LYS A 134 5.94 3.97 4.41
C LYS A 134 5.10 2.84 3.86
N PHE A 135 3.81 2.80 4.21
CA PHE A 135 2.91 1.76 3.72
C PHE A 135 2.74 1.81 2.19
N ILE A 136 2.45 2.99 1.62
CA ILE A 136 2.23 3.12 0.17
C ILE A 136 3.52 2.88 -0.64
N ALA A 137 4.69 3.16 -0.06
CA ALA A 137 5.98 2.93 -0.69
C ALA A 137 6.43 1.46 -0.66
N LYS A 138 5.75 0.60 0.11
CA LYS A 138 6.11 -0.81 0.23
C LYS A 138 5.95 -1.52 -1.11
N ASP A 139 6.93 -2.32 -1.49
CA ASP A 139 6.90 -3.07 -2.75
C ASP A 139 6.08 -4.35 -2.63
N ASP A 140 5.05 -4.50 -3.46
CA ASP A 140 4.17 -5.68 -3.50
C ASP A 140 4.72 -6.80 -4.41
N SER A 141 5.93 -6.66 -4.97
CA SER A 141 6.53 -7.64 -5.89
C SER A 141 6.61 -9.05 -5.29
N ILE A 142 6.87 -9.18 -3.99
CA ILE A 142 6.89 -10.47 -3.29
C ILE A 142 5.49 -11.11 -3.33
N LEU A 143 4.44 -10.34 -3.10
CA LEU A 143 3.07 -10.84 -3.13
C LEU A 143 2.65 -11.25 -4.55
N ILE A 144 2.95 -10.40 -5.54
CA ILE A 144 2.60 -10.62 -6.95
C ILE A 144 3.37 -11.83 -7.53
N SER A 145 4.68 -11.92 -7.28
CA SER A 145 5.52 -13.00 -7.82
C SER A 145 5.15 -14.37 -7.27
N ASN A 146 4.56 -14.43 -6.07
CA ASN A 146 4.15 -15.66 -5.40
C ASN A 146 2.64 -15.89 -5.45
N ILE A 147 1.87 -15.09 -6.19
CA ILE A 147 0.42 -15.17 -6.18
C ILE A 147 -0.11 -16.55 -6.59
N ALA A 148 0.56 -17.21 -7.54
CA ALA A 148 0.20 -18.55 -8.02
C ALA A 148 0.33 -19.66 -6.95
N SER A 149 0.99 -19.37 -5.81
CA SER A 149 1.09 -20.30 -4.68
C SER A 149 -0.18 -20.32 -3.80
N PHE A 150 -1.12 -19.40 -4.01
CA PHE A 150 -2.36 -19.31 -3.25
C PHE A 150 -3.56 -19.93 -3.98
N PRO A 151 -4.62 -20.32 -3.26
CA PRO A 151 -5.91 -20.68 -3.87
C PRO A 151 -6.49 -19.52 -4.71
N GLU A 152 -7.19 -19.82 -5.80
CA GLU A 152 -7.75 -18.82 -6.73
C GLU A 152 -8.59 -17.73 -6.03
N ALA A 153 -9.37 -18.11 -5.02
CA ALA A 153 -10.15 -17.16 -4.21
C ALA A 153 -9.26 -16.14 -3.50
N THR A 154 -8.14 -16.58 -2.92
CA THR A 154 -7.14 -15.73 -2.27
C THR A 154 -6.38 -14.87 -3.30
N GLN A 155 -6.05 -15.42 -4.47
CA GLN A 155 -5.42 -14.66 -5.56
C GLN A 155 -6.28 -13.47 -5.99
N SER A 156 -7.58 -13.68 -6.17
CA SER A 156 -8.50 -12.61 -6.55
C SER A 156 -8.54 -11.49 -5.51
N ILE A 157 -8.49 -11.82 -4.21
CA ILE A 157 -8.49 -10.82 -3.15
C ILE A 157 -7.15 -10.09 -3.10
N ILE A 158 -6.03 -10.79 -3.26
CA ILE A 158 -4.68 -10.21 -3.35
C ILE A 158 -4.60 -9.19 -4.49
N LEU A 159 -5.07 -9.53 -5.70
CA LEU A 159 -5.08 -8.60 -6.83
C LEU A 159 -5.93 -7.36 -6.53
N LYS A 160 -7.10 -7.56 -5.93
CA LYS A 160 -7.97 -6.46 -5.49
C LYS A 160 -7.28 -5.55 -4.48
N MET A 161 -6.56 -6.11 -3.49
CA MET A 161 -5.78 -5.32 -2.53
C MET A 161 -4.70 -4.48 -3.22
N VAL A 162 -3.96 -5.08 -4.14
CA VAL A 162 -2.93 -4.35 -4.92
C VAL A 162 -3.54 -3.19 -5.69
N ASP A 163 -4.71 -3.39 -6.31
CA ASP A 163 -5.38 -2.33 -7.05
C ASP A 163 -5.95 -1.23 -6.14
N ILE A 164 -6.52 -1.58 -4.98
CA ILE A 164 -6.94 -0.57 -3.98
C ILE A 164 -5.72 0.23 -3.50
N LYS A 165 -4.60 -0.42 -3.21
CA LYS A 165 -3.38 0.26 -2.77
C LYS A 165 -2.84 1.23 -3.82
N LYS A 166 -2.88 0.88 -5.11
CA LYS A 166 -2.55 1.84 -6.18
C LYS A 166 -3.47 3.06 -6.17
N GLY A 167 -4.77 2.86 -5.90
CA GLY A 167 -5.72 3.95 -5.66
C GLY A 167 -5.28 4.82 -4.48
N CYS A 168 -4.98 4.22 -3.33
CA CYS A 168 -4.48 4.93 -2.15
C CYS A 168 -3.18 5.71 -2.41
N VAL A 169 -2.26 5.18 -3.22
CA VAL A 169 -1.04 5.89 -3.64
C VAL A 169 -1.41 7.17 -4.42
N SER A 170 -2.34 7.06 -5.37
CA SER A 170 -2.82 8.20 -6.14
C SER A 170 -3.48 9.26 -5.24
N ASP A 171 -4.38 8.83 -4.35
CA ASP A 171 -5.09 9.73 -3.44
C ASP A 171 -4.12 10.41 -2.45
N TYR A 172 -3.13 9.69 -1.92
CA TYR A 172 -2.10 10.26 -1.07
C TYR A 172 -1.26 11.31 -1.79
N ASN A 173 -0.81 11.03 -3.02
CA ASN A 173 -0.02 11.99 -3.79
C ASN A 173 -0.83 13.25 -4.13
N SER A 174 -2.11 13.10 -4.44
CA SER A 174 -3.06 14.21 -4.62
C SER A 174 -3.20 15.02 -3.33
N PHE A 175 -3.43 14.35 -2.21
CA PHE A 175 -3.51 14.97 -0.89
C PHE A 175 -2.25 15.79 -0.55
N VAL A 176 -1.05 15.21 -0.70
CA VAL A 176 0.22 15.91 -0.44
C VAL A 176 0.38 17.14 -1.34
N THR A 177 -0.06 17.04 -2.59
CA THR A 177 -0.03 18.16 -3.55
C THR A 177 -0.96 19.30 -3.09
N HIS A 178 -2.20 19.00 -2.71
CA HIS A 178 -3.14 20.00 -2.21
C HIS A 178 -2.74 20.57 -0.84
N LEU A 179 -2.10 19.77 0.03
CA LEU A 179 -1.56 20.24 1.30
C LEU A 179 -0.40 21.23 1.08
N LYS A 180 0.47 20.96 0.10
CA LYS A 180 1.52 21.89 -0.31
C LYS A 180 0.91 23.17 -0.89
N GLY A 181 -0.08 23.05 -1.76
CA GLY A 181 -0.82 24.18 -2.33
C GLY A 181 -1.50 25.04 -1.27
N THR A 182 -2.08 24.42 -0.24
CA THR A 182 -2.63 25.08 0.95
C THR A 182 -1.55 25.89 1.67
N THR A 183 -0.40 25.28 1.92
CA THR A 183 0.72 25.95 2.60
C THR A 183 1.25 27.15 1.78
N GLU A 184 1.39 26.99 0.47
CA GLU A 184 1.80 28.05 -0.45
C GLU A 184 0.77 29.19 -0.50
N ALA A 185 -0.52 28.87 -0.58
CA ALA A 185 -1.61 29.84 -0.56
C ALA A 185 -1.62 30.63 0.76
N TYR A 186 -1.47 29.95 1.90
CA TYR A 186 -1.34 30.58 3.22
C TYR A 186 -0.13 31.52 3.30
N ASN A 187 1.03 31.10 2.79
CA ASN A 187 2.20 31.96 2.76
C ASN A 187 1.99 33.19 1.88
N SER A 188 1.30 33.06 0.74
CA SER A 188 0.96 34.20 -0.13
C SER A 188 -0.04 35.17 0.52
N LEU A 189 -0.94 34.64 1.34
CA LEU A 189 -1.95 35.36 2.09
C LEU A 189 -1.36 36.39 3.04
N LYS A 190 -0.26 36.01 3.70
CA LYS A 190 0.52 36.87 4.58
C LYS A 190 1.02 38.16 3.90
N TYR A 191 1.05 38.20 2.56
CA TYR A 191 1.61 39.31 1.78
C TYR A 191 0.63 39.97 0.80
N THR A 192 -0.51 39.34 0.46
CA THR A 192 -1.35 39.79 -0.69
C THR A 192 -2.84 39.97 -0.40
N GLY A 193 -3.35 39.57 0.77
CA GLY A 193 -4.76 39.79 1.14
C GLY A 193 -5.77 38.90 0.39
N GLY A 194 -6.94 39.47 0.05
CA GLY A 194 -8.19 38.79 -0.31
C GLY A 194 -8.14 37.62 -1.32
N PRO A 195 -7.46 37.74 -2.48
CA PRO A 195 -7.38 36.64 -3.47
C PRO A 195 -6.70 35.38 -2.93
N GLY A 196 -5.81 35.51 -1.95
CA GLY A 196 -5.16 34.37 -1.30
C GLY A 196 -6.11 33.58 -0.38
N LEU A 197 -7.19 34.20 0.15
CA LEU A 197 -8.17 33.53 1.01
C LEU A 197 -8.99 32.49 0.24
N MET A 198 -9.48 32.84 -0.96
CA MET A 198 -10.25 31.91 -1.79
C MET A 198 -9.40 30.70 -2.18
N LYS A 199 -8.18 30.95 -2.70
CA LYS A 199 -7.27 29.88 -3.11
C LYS A 199 -6.88 28.98 -1.92
N LEU A 200 -6.68 29.54 -0.73
CA LEU A 200 -6.40 28.74 0.46
C LEU A 200 -7.59 27.82 0.82
N GLY A 201 -8.81 28.36 0.79
CA GLY A 201 -10.02 27.58 1.06
C GLY A 201 -10.23 26.44 0.06
N GLU A 202 -10.04 26.70 -1.24
CA GLU A 202 -10.14 25.68 -2.29
C GLU A 202 -9.12 24.54 -2.08
N GLN A 203 -7.83 24.88 -1.94
CA GLN A 203 -6.78 23.89 -1.73
C GLN A 203 -6.99 23.06 -0.46
N TYR A 204 -7.49 23.69 0.60
CA TYR A 204 -7.80 22.98 1.84
C TYR A 204 -8.96 22.00 1.66
N ASN A 205 -10.03 22.42 0.98
CA ASN A 205 -11.18 21.57 0.72
C ASN A 205 -10.82 20.37 -0.18
N ASP A 206 -9.97 20.59 -1.18
CA ASP A 206 -9.45 19.52 -2.02
C ASP A 206 -8.59 18.53 -1.21
N ALA A 207 -7.77 19.02 -0.28
CA ALA A 207 -7.02 18.16 0.64
C ALA A 207 -7.94 17.32 1.54
N ILE A 208 -9.05 17.86 2.06
CA ILE A 208 -10.05 17.08 2.80
C ILE A 208 -10.63 15.98 1.91
N ASN A 209 -11.04 16.33 0.69
CA ASN A 209 -11.67 15.38 -0.24
C ASN A 209 -10.74 14.20 -0.56
N ASP A 210 -9.45 14.47 -0.76
CA ASP A 210 -8.48 13.40 -1.00
C ASP A 210 -8.21 12.57 0.25
N MET A 211 -8.16 13.18 1.44
CA MET A 211 -8.04 12.42 2.69
C MET A 211 -9.26 11.53 2.96
N ASN A 212 -10.46 11.96 2.55
CA ASN A 212 -11.68 11.13 2.63
C ASN A 212 -11.57 9.88 1.75
N LYS A 213 -11.15 10.05 0.49
CA LYS A 213 -10.92 8.92 -0.42
C LYS A 213 -9.85 7.97 0.14
N LEU A 214 -8.74 8.53 0.62
CA LEU A 214 -7.64 7.76 1.21
C LEU A 214 -8.11 6.97 2.44
N THR A 215 -8.88 7.59 3.34
CA THR A 215 -9.44 6.93 4.53
C THR A 215 -10.39 5.79 4.14
N SER A 216 -11.22 5.99 3.11
CA SER A 216 -12.09 4.95 2.57
C SER A 216 -11.28 3.78 1.99
N GLY A 217 -10.30 4.06 1.14
CA GLY A 217 -9.45 3.04 0.52
C GLY A 217 -8.65 2.23 1.56
N MET A 218 -8.16 2.87 2.63
CA MET A 218 -7.53 2.16 3.76
C MET A 218 -8.52 1.25 4.50
N GLY A 219 -9.79 1.66 4.60
CA GLY A 219 -10.86 0.82 5.14
C GLY A 219 -11.11 -0.42 4.27
N ASP A 220 -11.18 -0.24 2.96
CA ASP A 220 -11.37 -1.33 2.00
C ASP A 220 -10.19 -2.31 2.00
N LEU A 221 -8.96 -1.81 2.13
CA LEU A 221 -7.75 -2.63 2.31
C LEU A 221 -7.82 -3.49 3.57
N ALA A 222 -8.19 -2.90 4.70
CA ALA A 222 -8.33 -3.63 5.96
C ALA A 222 -9.39 -4.75 5.83
N SER A 223 -10.53 -4.46 5.18
CA SER A 223 -11.58 -5.45 4.94
C SER A 223 -11.12 -6.61 4.04
N CYS A 224 -10.35 -6.33 2.99
CA CYS A 224 -9.77 -7.38 2.15
C CYS A 224 -8.82 -8.27 2.95
N TYR A 225 -8.00 -7.67 3.82
CA TYR A 225 -7.10 -8.42 4.68
C TYR A 225 -7.86 -9.35 5.63
N ASP A 226 -8.89 -8.84 6.32
CA ASP A 226 -9.70 -9.65 7.24
C ASP A 226 -10.35 -10.85 6.52
N THR A 227 -10.71 -10.66 5.25
CA THR A 227 -11.22 -11.75 4.40
C THR A 227 -10.15 -12.80 4.09
N ILE A 228 -8.91 -12.39 3.79
CA ILE A 228 -7.79 -13.32 3.59
C ILE A 228 -7.49 -14.11 4.87
N ASP A 229 -7.47 -13.45 6.02
CA ASP A 229 -7.21 -14.09 7.32
C ASP A 229 -8.26 -15.17 7.63
N GLN A 230 -9.53 -14.93 7.30
CA GLN A 230 -10.61 -15.91 7.43
C GLN A 230 -10.50 -17.10 6.47
N ILE A 231 -9.89 -16.93 5.29
CA ILE A 231 -9.73 -18.01 4.30
C ILE A 231 -8.53 -18.90 4.64
N ILE A 232 -7.50 -18.33 5.29
CA ILE A 232 -6.26 -19.04 5.61
C ILE A 232 -6.37 -19.84 6.93
N GLN A 233 -7.28 -19.46 7.84
CA GLN A 233 -7.60 -20.19 9.08
C GLN A 233 -8.40 -21.46 8.82
#